data_AF-A0A0M4Q8R7-F1
#
_entry.id   AF-A0A0M4Q8R7-F1
#
_cell.length_a   1.000
_cell.length_b   1.000
_cell.length_c   1.000
_cell.angle_alpha   90.00
_cell.angle_beta   90.00
_cell.angle_gamma   90.00
#
_symmetry.space_group_name_H-M   'P 1'
#
loop_
_entity.id
_entity.type
_entity.pdbx_description
1 polymer ?
#
loop_
_entity_poly.entity_id
_entity_poly.type
_entity_poly.pdbx_seq_one_letter_code
_entity_poly.pdbx_strand_id
1 'polypeptide(L)'
;MLVSLSGLTDSDDADRARAAAFAAELDRRAVPLTHLVQPKGPDGPLRRGDDLVRWIAGRVRAGDDLLLHGFDHTSDPVGAWQNGSVPRIGRRTEFGALPRHEAGLRLTGARRILLATGLSTDGFAPPGWIASEGTLDALADLGFGLCADETTVRATGGPVLRSRVLTFRASEPWRGERRAGERRRGRALEQQAVRTAERGGLVRLALRAKDLRREHRVEAALAAVDAARGAGAVGAVHRTLFPAAAPAA
;
A
#
# COMPACT_ATOMS: atom_id res chain seq x y z
N MET A 1 -4.13 -9.53 10.18
CA MET A 1 -3.18 -9.55 9.05
C MET A 1 -3.78 -8.76 7.90
N LEU A 2 -2.96 -7.96 7.24
CA LEU A 2 -3.32 -7.17 6.06
C LEU A 2 -2.51 -7.67 4.87
N VAL A 3 -3.16 -7.79 3.71
CA VAL A 3 -2.48 -8.04 2.43
C VAL A 3 -2.83 -6.89 1.49
N SER A 4 -1.83 -6.34 0.81
CA SER A 4 -2.02 -5.19 -0.09
C SER A 4 -1.35 -5.39 -1.43
N LEU A 5 -1.95 -4.83 -2.48
CA LEU A 5 -1.46 -4.89 -3.85
C LEU A 5 -1.36 -3.48 -4.45
N SER A 6 -0.24 -3.15 -5.07
CA SER A 6 -0.04 -1.87 -5.76
C SER A 6 0.50 -2.01 -7.18
N GLY A 7 0.46 -0.90 -7.93
CA GLY A 7 1.10 -0.79 -9.24
C GLY A 7 0.34 -1.45 -10.39
N LEU A 8 -0.97 -1.66 -10.25
CA LEU A 8 -1.84 -1.96 -11.38
C LEU A 8 -2.11 -0.69 -12.19
N THR A 9 -2.20 -0.84 -13.50
CA THR A 9 -2.60 0.20 -14.46
C THR A 9 -3.79 -0.32 -15.27
N ASP A 10 -4.57 0.58 -15.86
CA ASP A 10 -5.70 0.17 -16.70
C ASP A 10 -5.25 -0.48 -18.01
N SER A 11 -4.08 -0.08 -18.51
CA SER A 11 -3.46 -0.54 -19.76
C SER A 11 -2.90 -1.97 -19.74
N ASP A 12 -2.76 -2.62 -18.58
CA ASP A 12 -2.13 -3.94 -18.46
C ASP A 12 -3.15 -5.00 -18.01
N ASP A 13 -3.88 -5.54 -18.98
CA ASP A 13 -4.88 -6.61 -18.79
C ASP A 13 -4.28 -7.87 -18.18
N ALA A 14 -3.02 -8.19 -18.50
CA ALA A 14 -2.36 -9.38 -18.00
C ALA A 14 -2.05 -9.25 -16.49
N ASP A 15 -1.59 -8.09 -16.04
CA ASP A 15 -1.40 -7.81 -14.63
C ASP A 15 -2.75 -7.76 -13.88
N ARG A 16 -3.80 -7.22 -14.49
CA ARG A 16 -5.16 -7.26 -13.93
C ARG A 16 -5.69 -8.70 -13.78
N ALA A 17 -5.47 -9.56 -14.76
CA ALA A 17 -5.85 -10.97 -14.68
C ALA A 17 -5.07 -11.72 -13.58
N ARG A 18 -3.76 -11.49 -13.46
CA ARG A 18 -2.94 -12.05 -12.37
C ARG A 18 -3.41 -11.56 -11.00
N ALA A 19 -3.78 -10.29 -10.90
CA ALA A 19 -4.33 -9.71 -9.68
C ALA A 19 -5.68 -10.33 -9.30
N ALA A 20 -6.56 -10.55 -10.27
CA ALA A 20 -7.83 -11.24 -10.06
C ALA A 20 -7.62 -12.69 -9.57
N ALA A 21 -6.68 -13.42 -10.17
CA ALA A 21 -6.33 -14.78 -9.72
C ALA A 21 -5.77 -14.77 -8.29
N PHE A 22 -4.86 -13.86 -7.97
CA PHE A 22 -4.31 -13.71 -6.62
C PHE A 22 -5.38 -13.33 -5.60
N ALA A 23 -6.32 -12.45 -5.97
CA ALA A 23 -7.41 -12.05 -5.10
C ALA A 23 -8.37 -13.21 -4.82
N ALA A 24 -8.68 -14.05 -5.81
CA ALA A 24 -9.45 -15.28 -5.61
C ALA A 24 -8.74 -16.27 -4.68
N GLU A 25 -7.40 -16.35 -4.75
CA GLU A 25 -6.62 -17.15 -3.80
C GLU A 25 -6.76 -16.67 -2.36
N LEU A 26 -6.81 -15.35 -2.16
CA LEU A 26 -7.03 -14.74 -0.85
C LEU A 26 -8.49 -14.88 -0.36
N ASP A 27 -9.47 -14.83 -1.26
CA ASP A 27 -10.88 -15.05 -0.94
C ASP A 27 -11.10 -16.46 -0.38
N ARG A 28 -10.49 -17.48 -1.00
CA ARG A 28 -10.48 -18.86 -0.47
C ARG A 28 -9.87 -18.96 0.93
N ARG A 29 -9.04 -17.99 1.30
CA ARG A 29 -8.41 -17.87 2.62
C ARG A 29 -9.14 -16.90 3.55
N ALA A 30 -10.30 -16.35 3.15
CA ALA A 30 -11.01 -15.32 3.90
C ALA A 30 -10.08 -14.15 4.33
N VAL A 31 -9.15 -13.78 3.45
CA VAL A 31 -8.24 -12.64 3.66
C VAL A 31 -8.62 -11.57 2.65
N PRO A 32 -9.23 -10.45 3.06
CA PRO A 32 -9.54 -9.37 2.12
C PRO A 32 -8.25 -8.69 1.63
N LEU A 33 -8.28 -8.21 0.40
CA LEU A 33 -7.16 -7.50 -0.22
C LEU A 33 -7.35 -5.99 -0.05
N THR A 34 -6.27 -5.26 0.22
CA THR A 34 -6.23 -3.78 0.14
C THR A 34 -5.61 -3.35 -1.19
N HIS A 35 -6.37 -2.62 -2.01
CA HIS A 35 -5.90 -2.03 -3.27
C HIS A 35 -5.20 -0.69 -2.99
N LEU A 36 -3.92 -0.60 -3.32
CA LEU A 36 -3.13 0.63 -3.20
C LEU A 36 -3.14 1.36 -4.55
N VAL A 37 -4.03 2.34 -4.66
CA VAL A 37 -4.37 2.97 -5.94
C VAL A 37 -3.53 4.22 -6.18
N GLN A 38 -2.80 4.22 -7.30
CA GLN A 38 -2.17 5.41 -7.87
C GLN A 38 -3.17 6.07 -8.83
N PRO A 39 -3.71 7.26 -8.53
CA PRO A 39 -4.75 7.86 -9.37
C PRO A 39 -4.26 8.28 -10.75
N LYS A 40 -3.01 8.74 -10.87
CA LYS A 40 -2.38 9.09 -12.14
C LYS A 40 -1.25 8.11 -12.44
N GLY A 41 -1.58 7.09 -13.23
CA GLY A 41 -0.64 6.08 -13.70
C GLY A 41 0.25 6.61 -14.84
N PRO A 42 1.16 5.75 -15.37
CA PRO A 42 2.04 6.11 -16.48
C PRO A 42 1.28 6.50 -17.76
N ASP A 43 0.09 5.93 -17.97
CA ASP A 43 -0.75 6.20 -19.15
C ASP A 43 -1.75 7.36 -18.93
N GLY A 44 -1.63 8.06 -17.79
CA GLY A 44 -2.49 9.18 -17.43
C GLY A 44 -3.40 8.90 -16.23
N PRO A 45 -4.36 9.81 -15.96
CA PRO A 45 -5.31 9.67 -14.87
C PRO A 45 -6.29 8.52 -15.12
N LEU A 46 -6.61 7.77 -14.08
CA LEU A 46 -7.73 6.83 -14.09
C LEU A 46 -9.03 7.57 -14.41
N ARG A 47 -9.89 6.93 -15.18
CA ARG A 47 -11.19 7.48 -15.60
C ARG A 47 -12.32 6.58 -15.13
N ARG A 48 -13.50 7.17 -14.99
CA ARG A 48 -14.72 6.39 -14.80
C ARG A 48 -14.94 5.50 -16.03
N GLY A 49 -15.17 4.22 -15.81
CA GLY A 49 -15.41 3.24 -16.88
C GLY A 49 -14.21 2.35 -17.20
N ASP A 50 -13.00 2.78 -16.82
CA ASP A 50 -11.77 1.97 -16.86
C ASP A 50 -12.02 0.59 -16.24
N ASP A 51 -11.48 -0.45 -16.86
CA ASP A 51 -11.65 -1.83 -16.41
C ASP A 51 -11.07 -2.03 -15.01
N LEU A 52 -9.90 -1.43 -14.75
CA LEU A 52 -9.26 -1.45 -13.44
C LEU A 52 -10.15 -0.82 -12.37
N VAL A 53 -10.77 0.33 -12.67
CA VAL A 53 -11.69 1.02 -11.76
C VAL A 53 -12.91 0.16 -11.46
N ARG A 54 -13.54 -0.42 -12.50
CA ARG A 54 -14.71 -1.31 -12.33
C ARG A 54 -14.37 -2.54 -11.49
N TRP A 55 -13.22 -3.15 -11.74
CA TRP A 55 -12.76 -4.30 -10.98
C TRP A 55 -12.52 -3.94 -9.50
N ILE A 56 -11.74 -2.89 -9.22
CA ILE A 56 -11.49 -2.42 -7.84
C ILE A 56 -12.80 -2.07 -7.13
N ALA A 57 -13.72 -1.35 -7.79
CA ALA A 57 -15.02 -1.01 -7.20
C ALA A 57 -15.85 -2.27 -6.86
N GLY A 58 -15.82 -3.29 -7.71
CA GLY A 58 -16.45 -4.58 -7.44
C GLY A 58 -15.84 -5.29 -6.24
N ARG A 59 -14.51 -5.31 -6.15
CA ARG A 59 -13.76 -5.88 -5.04
C ARG A 59 -14.06 -5.18 -3.72
N VAL A 60 -14.04 -3.84 -3.69
CA VAL A 60 -14.34 -3.04 -2.48
C VAL A 60 -15.77 -3.30 -1.98
N ARG A 61 -16.74 -3.41 -2.90
CA ARG A 61 -18.12 -3.80 -2.53
C ARG A 61 -18.21 -5.21 -1.95
N ALA A 62 -17.29 -6.11 -2.31
CA ALA A 62 -17.20 -7.47 -1.80
C ALA A 62 -16.39 -7.60 -0.50
N GLY A 63 -15.87 -6.49 0.05
CA GLY A 63 -15.19 -6.47 1.35
C GLY A 63 -13.70 -6.14 1.30
N ASP A 64 -13.09 -6.03 0.12
CA ASP A 64 -11.73 -5.50 -0.02
C ASP A 64 -11.67 -4.04 0.45
N ASP A 65 -10.44 -3.55 0.65
CA ASP A 65 -10.17 -2.16 1.01
C ASP A 65 -9.50 -1.40 -0.13
N LEU A 66 -9.47 -0.07 0.00
CA LEU A 66 -8.76 0.81 -0.91
C LEU A 66 -8.01 1.85 -0.11
N LEU A 67 -6.72 2.02 -0.39
CA LEU A 67 -5.94 3.16 0.10
C LEU A 67 -5.42 3.98 -1.08
N LEU A 68 -5.36 5.29 -0.88
CA LEU A 68 -4.70 6.20 -1.80
C LEU A 68 -3.19 5.95 -1.70
N HIS A 69 -2.56 5.69 -2.84
CA HIS A 69 -1.13 5.38 -2.92
C HIS A 69 -0.38 6.43 -3.74
N GLY A 70 -0.37 7.65 -3.23
CA GLY A 70 0.26 8.81 -3.88
C GLY A 70 -0.59 9.49 -4.95
N PHE A 71 0.03 10.30 -5.81
CA PHE A 71 -0.61 10.92 -6.97
C PHE A 71 -0.08 10.31 -8.28
N ASP A 72 1.21 10.53 -8.58
CA ASP A 72 1.85 10.10 -9.83
C ASP A 72 3.22 9.41 -9.65
N HIS A 73 3.63 9.18 -8.40
CA HIS A 73 4.91 8.55 -8.02
C HIS A 73 6.15 9.30 -8.53
N THR A 74 6.01 10.58 -8.88
CA THR A 74 7.14 11.41 -9.32
C THR A 74 8.17 11.53 -8.19
N SER A 75 9.42 11.15 -8.49
CA SER A 75 10.51 11.16 -7.51
C SER A 75 11.08 12.55 -7.20
N ASP A 76 10.73 13.56 -8.00
CA ASP A 76 11.05 14.98 -7.76
C ASP A 76 9.77 15.85 -7.86
N PRO A 77 8.91 15.79 -6.83
CA PRO A 77 7.59 16.41 -6.89
C PRO A 77 7.63 17.95 -6.88
N VAL A 78 8.66 18.54 -6.28
CA VAL A 78 8.84 20.00 -6.13
C VAL A 78 9.61 20.60 -7.32
N GLY A 79 10.20 19.75 -8.16
CA GLY A 79 10.94 20.13 -9.36
C GLY A 79 12.37 20.56 -9.03
N ALA A 80 13.31 20.21 -9.93
CA ALA A 80 14.73 20.51 -9.77
C ALA A 80 15.06 22.00 -9.57
N TRP A 81 14.15 22.91 -9.94
CA TRP A 81 14.34 24.37 -9.93
C TRP A 81 14.16 25.02 -8.56
N GLN A 82 13.33 24.46 -7.67
CA GLN A 82 13.24 24.91 -6.27
C GLN A 82 14.33 24.28 -5.38
N ASN A 83 15.03 23.28 -5.91
CA ASN A 83 16.21 22.70 -5.29
C ASN A 83 17.42 23.55 -5.68
N GLY A 84 17.74 24.59 -4.89
CA GLY A 84 19.09 25.20 -4.93
C GLY A 84 20.19 24.16 -4.67
N SER A 85 21.43 24.61 -4.39
CA SER A 85 22.68 23.83 -4.20
C SER A 85 22.68 22.69 -3.15
N VAL A 86 21.52 22.27 -2.64
CA VAL A 86 21.34 21.20 -1.67
C VAL A 86 21.62 19.85 -2.36
N PRO A 87 22.59 19.06 -1.87
CA PRO A 87 22.91 17.75 -2.42
C PRO A 87 21.66 16.86 -2.51
N ARG A 88 21.58 16.07 -3.57
CA ARG A 88 20.53 15.07 -3.80
C ARG A 88 20.66 13.94 -2.76
N ILE A 89 20.16 14.16 -1.55
CA ILE A 89 20.15 13.16 -0.47
C ILE A 89 19.11 12.09 -0.82
N GLY A 90 19.56 10.99 -1.40
CA GLY A 90 18.79 9.76 -1.58
C GLY A 90 17.68 9.79 -2.65
N ARG A 91 17.04 8.63 -2.87
CA ARG A 91 15.81 8.52 -3.67
C ARG A 91 14.66 9.14 -2.88
N ARG A 92 14.41 10.44 -3.06
CA ARG A 92 13.18 11.08 -2.58
C ARG A 92 11.98 10.33 -3.16
N THR A 93 11.09 9.89 -2.27
CA THR A 93 9.78 9.38 -2.65
C THR A 93 8.82 10.55 -2.71
N GLU A 94 7.76 10.43 -3.51
CA GLU A 94 6.81 11.50 -3.79
C GLU A 94 6.33 12.27 -2.55
N PHE A 95 6.12 11.58 -1.42
CA PHE A 95 5.67 12.18 -0.16
C PHE A 95 6.71 12.10 0.96
N GLY A 96 7.92 11.61 0.69
CA GLY A 96 8.92 11.38 1.73
C GLY A 96 9.63 12.65 2.22
N ALA A 97 9.51 13.76 1.50
CA ALA A 97 10.19 15.02 1.80
C ALA A 97 9.34 16.27 1.54
N LEU A 98 8.03 16.11 1.28
CA LEU A 98 7.16 17.26 0.97
C LEU A 98 6.83 18.06 2.23
N PRO A 99 6.89 19.41 2.19
CA PRO A 99 6.26 20.24 3.19
C PRO A 99 4.72 20.13 3.10
N ARG A 100 4.04 20.61 4.16
CA ARG A 100 2.60 20.48 4.35
C ARG A 100 1.78 21.01 3.18
N HIS A 101 2.12 22.19 2.68
CA HIS A 101 1.34 22.84 1.62
C HIS A 101 1.41 22.05 0.30
N GLU A 102 2.60 21.65 -0.11
CA GLU A 102 2.84 20.89 -1.35
C GLU A 102 2.26 19.48 -1.28
N ALA A 103 2.37 18.83 -0.12
CA ALA A 103 1.69 17.56 0.13
C ALA A 103 0.17 17.71 0.01
N GLY A 104 -0.40 18.77 0.60
CA GLY A 104 -1.83 19.07 0.53
C GLY A 104 -2.33 19.29 -0.89
N LEU A 105 -1.60 20.04 -1.71
CA LEU A 105 -1.94 20.24 -3.13
C LEU A 105 -1.96 18.92 -3.90
N ARG A 106 -0.96 18.07 -3.70
CA ARG A 106 -0.87 16.76 -4.38
C ARG A 106 -1.96 15.80 -3.93
N LEU A 107 -2.19 15.68 -2.63
CA LEU A 107 -3.25 14.82 -2.07
C LEU A 107 -4.63 15.28 -2.55
N THR A 108 -4.85 16.60 -2.66
CA THR A 108 -6.09 17.15 -3.22
C THR A 108 -6.27 16.76 -4.69
N GLY A 109 -5.22 16.87 -5.50
CA GLY A 109 -5.24 16.43 -6.90
C GLY A 109 -5.51 14.94 -7.05
N ALA A 110 -4.84 14.11 -6.24
CA ALA A 110 -5.04 12.66 -6.20
C ALA A 110 -6.48 12.27 -5.82
N ARG A 111 -7.01 12.88 -4.76
CA ARG A 111 -8.39 12.63 -4.31
C ARG A 111 -9.41 13.07 -5.36
N ARG A 112 -9.19 14.19 -6.07
CA ARG A 112 -10.07 14.64 -7.16
C ARG A 112 -10.14 13.62 -8.31
N ILE A 113 -9.01 13.09 -8.75
CA ILE A 113 -9.00 12.04 -9.78
C ILE A 113 -9.76 10.81 -9.27
N LEU A 114 -9.45 10.35 -8.07
CA LEU A 114 -10.08 9.16 -7.49
C LEU A 114 -11.60 9.33 -7.40
N LEU A 115 -12.08 10.47 -6.88
CA LEU A 115 -13.50 10.78 -6.80
C LEU A 115 -14.20 10.82 -8.17
N ALA A 116 -13.53 11.34 -9.21
CA ALA A 116 -14.08 11.35 -10.57
C ALA A 116 -14.36 9.93 -11.10
N THR A 117 -13.55 8.93 -10.70
CA THR A 117 -13.78 7.52 -11.03
C THR A 117 -14.98 6.91 -10.29
N GLY A 118 -15.44 7.54 -9.20
CA GLY A 118 -16.45 7.00 -8.28
C GLY A 118 -15.87 6.21 -7.10
N LEU A 119 -14.54 6.07 -7.02
CA LEU A 119 -13.84 5.50 -5.87
C LEU A 119 -13.59 6.59 -4.81
N SER A 120 -13.54 6.20 -3.54
CA SER A 120 -13.14 7.08 -2.45
C SER A 120 -12.45 6.29 -1.34
N THR A 121 -11.64 6.98 -0.55
CA THR A 121 -10.95 6.43 0.62
C THR A 121 -10.52 7.59 1.53
N ASP A 122 -10.48 7.31 2.82
CA ASP A 122 -9.88 8.14 3.87
C ASP A 122 -8.53 7.59 4.35
N GLY A 123 -8.03 6.51 3.75
CA GLY A 123 -6.75 5.91 4.10
C GLY A 123 -5.66 6.18 3.07
N PHE A 124 -4.43 6.35 3.55
CA PHE A 124 -3.27 6.64 2.72
C PHE A 124 -2.13 5.66 2.97
N ALA A 125 -1.45 5.24 1.91
CA ALA A 125 -0.18 4.53 1.97
C ALA A 125 0.84 5.30 1.12
N PRO A 126 1.92 5.89 1.69
CA PRO A 126 2.87 6.65 0.90
C PRO A 126 3.61 5.75 -0.12
N PRO A 127 3.81 6.21 -1.36
CA PRO A 127 4.71 5.56 -2.31
C PRO A 127 6.11 5.39 -1.72
N GLY A 128 6.65 4.18 -1.85
CA GLY A 128 7.94 3.85 -1.24
C GLY A 128 7.91 3.74 0.29
N TRP A 129 6.72 3.83 0.91
CA TRP A 129 6.47 3.64 2.34
C TRP A 129 7.04 4.73 3.25
N ILE A 130 7.25 5.94 2.73
CA ILE A 130 7.82 7.07 3.48
C ILE A 130 6.92 8.29 3.31
N ALA A 131 6.46 8.83 4.43
CA ALA A 131 5.75 10.11 4.53
C ALA A 131 6.57 11.08 5.39
N SER A 132 6.73 12.32 4.93
CA SER A 132 7.27 13.43 5.74
C SER A 132 6.28 13.86 6.81
N GLU A 133 6.74 14.61 7.83
CA GLU A 133 5.85 15.24 8.81
C GLU A 133 4.84 16.17 8.13
N GLY A 134 5.28 16.99 7.16
CA GLY A 134 4.38 17.82 6.36
C GLY A 134 3.30 17.00 5.62
N THR A 135 3.64 15.80 5.15
CA THR A 135 2.63 14.89 4.57
C THR A 135 1.62 14.43 5.62
N LEU A 136 2.07 14.06 6.82
CA LEU A 136 1.17 13.64 7.90
C LEU A 136 0.22 14.77 8.32
N ASP A 137 0.72 16.01 8.42
CA ASP A 137 -0.10 17.19 8.71
C ASP A 137 -1.14 17.44 7.60
N ALA A 138 -0.72 17.34 6.33
CA ALA A 138 -1.61 17.51 5.19
C ALA A 138 -2.69 16.42 5.11
N LEU A 139 -2.35 15.18 5.50
CA LEU A 139 -3.32 14.09 5.61
C LEU A 139 -4.38 14.41 6.67
N ALA A 140 -3.96 14.98 7.81
CA ALA A 140 -4.88 15.41 8.86
C ALA A 140 -5.81 16.54 8.39
N ASP A 141 -5.26 17.57 7.73
CA ASP A 141 -6.04 18.69 7.18
C ASP A 141 -7.10 18.24 6.17
N LEU A 142 -6.78 17.22 5.38
CA LEU A 142 -7.66 16.69 4.34
C LEU A 142 -8.60 15.58 4.85
N GLY A 143 -8.62 15.33 6.17
CA GLY A 143 -9.51 14.36 6.80
C GLY A 143 -9.23 12.92 6.39
N PHE A 144 -7.97 12.54 6.13
CA PHE A 144 -7.62 11.13 6.07
C PHE A 144 -7.69 10.54 7.49
N GLY A 145 -8.29 9.37 7.65
CA GLY A 145 -8.40 8.66 8.92
C GLY A 145 -7.13 7.89 9.30
N LEU A 146 -6.33 7.46 8.31
CA LEU A 146 -5.09 6.72 8.58
C LEU A 146 -3.98 6.92 7.54
N CYS A 147 -2.73 6.69 7.99
CA CYS A 147 -1.54 6.58 7.16
C CYS A 147 -0.78 5.27 7.46
N ALA A 148 -0.50 4.47 6.44
CA ALA A 148 0.16 3.17 6.53
C ALA A 148 1.56 3.22 5.88
N ASP A 149 2.58 3.62 6.64
CA ASP A 149 3.99 3.71 6.19
C ASP A 149 4.76 2.39 6.35
N GLU A 150 6.09 2.39 6.20
CA GLU A 150 6.92 1.17 6.24
C GLU A 150 6.83 0.45 7.57
N THR A 151 6.78 1.18 8.68
CA THR A 151 6.95 0.61 10.03
C THR A 151 5.73 0.81 10.92
N THR A 152 4.77 1.63 10.51
CA THR A 152 3.59 1.96 11.29
C THR A 152 2.32 2.01 10.45
N VAL A 153 1.20 1.78 11.12
CA VAL A 153 -0.11 2.24 10.68
C VAL A 153 -0.60 3.21 11.74
N ARG A 154 -0.89 4.44 11.35
CA ARG A 154 -1.20 5.55 12.24
C ARG A 154 -2.61 6.04 11.97
N ALA A 155 -3.42 6.15 13.02
CA ALA A 155 -4.66 6.90 12.97
C ALA A 155 -4.35 8.40 13.05
N THR A 156 -5.04 9.20 12.26
CA THR A 156 -4.92 10.66 12.32
C THR A 156 -5.40 11.15 13.69
N GLY A 157 -4.53 11.87 14.42
CA GLY A 157 -4.82 12.34 15.78
C GLY A 157 -4.97 11.22 16.83
N GLY A 158 -4.59 9.98 16.50
CA GLY A 158 -4.89 8.80 17.30
C GLY A 158 -3.73 7.83 17.48
N PRO A 159 -4.02 6.56 17.79
CA PRO A 159 -3.00 5.56 18.09
C PRO A 159 -2.10 5.23 16.90
N VAL A 160 -0.92 4.71 17.23
CA VAL A 160 0.08 4.24 16.27
C VAL A 160 0.32 2.76 16.49
N LEU A 161 0.02 1.95 15.48
CA LEU A 161 0.34 0.53 15.48
C LEU A 161 1.71 0.33 14.85
N ARG A 162 2.69 -0.13 15.64
CA ARG A 162 3.99 -0.53 15.10
C ARG A 162 3.86 -1.86 14.39
N SER A 163 4.03 -1.84 13.07
CA SER A 163 3.91 -3.02 12.23
C SER A 163 4.64 -2.76 10.92
N ARG A 164 5.72 -3.51 10.70
CA ARG A 164 6.53 -3.38 9.49
C ARG A 164 5.85 -4.09 8.32
N VAL A 165 5.79 -3.42 7.16
CA VAL A 165 5.32 -4.03 5.92
C VAL A 165 6.37 -4.98 5.34
N LEU A 166 5.97 -6.22 5.10
CA LEU A 166 6.80 -7.25 4.51
C LEU A 166 6.62 -7.22 3.00
N THR A 167 7.72 -7.09 2.26
CA THR A 167 7.71 -7.01 0.79
C THR A 167 8.80 -7.88 0.19
N PHE A 168 8.74 -8.10 -1.12
CA PHE A 168 9.84 -8.72 -1.87
C PHE A 168 11.02 -7.77 -2.14
N ARG A 169 10.97 -6.49 -1.70
CA ARG A 169 12.09 -5.56 -1.84
C ARG A 169 13.18 -5.82 -0.80
N ALA A 170 14.39 -5.37 -1.16
CA ALA A 170 15.63 -5.49 -0.39
C ALA A 170 15.82 -4.42 0.69
N SER A 171 14.77 -3.73 1.18
CA SER A 171 14.95 -2.74 2.26
C SER A 171 15.36 -3.39 3.60
N GLU A 172 15.25 -4.71 3.71
CA GLU A 172 15.92 -5.51 4.73
C GLU A 172 17.40 -5.72 4.36
N PRO A 173 18.37 -5.35 5.21
CA PRO A 173 19.80 -5.54 4.96
C PRO A 173 20.16 -6.97 4.51
N TRP A 174 19.51 -7.97 5.09
CA TRP A 174 19.71 -9.40 4.78
C TRP A 174 19.02 -9.90 3.50
N ARG A 175 18.11 -9.11 2.89
CA ARG A 175 17.53 -9.36 1.55
C ARG A 175 18.33 -8.69 0.43
N GLY A 176 19.14 -7.69 0.78
CA GLY A 176 20.02 -6.93 -0.12
C GLY A 176 21.24 -7.68 -0.63
N GLU A 177 21.54 -8.84 -0.05
CA GLU A 177 22.53 -9.76 -0.62
C GLU A 177 22.11 -10.14 -2.04
N ARG A 178 22.88 -9.65 -3.03
CA ARG A 178 22.69 -9.97 -4.45
C ARG A 178 22.76 -11.48 -4.72
N ARG A 179 23.44 -12.23 -3.84
CA ARG A 179 23.61 -13.70 -3.89
C ARG A 179 22.48 -14.49 -3.20
N ALA A 180 21.63 -13.86 -2.38
CA ALA A 180 20.51 -14.55 -1.77
C ALA A 180 19.43 -14.83 -2.82
N GLY A 181 19.25 -16.11 -3.17
CA GLY A 181 18.25 -16.54 -4.14
C GLY A 181 16.82 -16.17 -3.76
N GLU A 182 15.94 -15.98 -4.75
CA GLU A 182 14.55 -15.55 -4.55
C GLU A 182 13.77 -16.48 -3.61
N ARG A 183 14.08 -17.78 -3.59
CA ARG A 183 13.50 -18.74 -2.65
C ARG A 183 13.85 -18.46 -1.19
N ARG A 184 15.09 -18.03 -0.89
CA ARG A 184 15.50 -17.62 0.47
C ARG A 184 14.73 -16.36 0.90
N ARG A 185 14.52 -15.42 -0.04
CA ARG A 185 13.69 -14.24 0.18
C ARG A 185 12.22 -14.62 0.42
N GLY A 186 11.68 -15.61 -0.26
CA GLY A 186 10.34 -16.16 0.04
C GLY A 186 10.25 -16.66 1.48
N ARG A 187 11.13 -17.58 1.87
CA ARG A 187 11.17 -18.16 3.23
C ARG A 187 11.35 -17.12 4.33
N ALA A 188 12.20 -16.11 4.12
CA ALA A 188 12.37 -15.04 5.10
C ALA A 188 11.09 -14.20 5.29
N LEU A 189 10.25 -14.09 4.26
CA LEU A 189 9.00 -13.32 4.33
C LEU A 189 7.99 -14.10 5.19
N GLU A 190 7.83 -15.38 4.87
CA GLU A 190 7.01 -16.33 5.62
C GLU A 190 7.41 -16.38 7.10
N GLN A 191 8.68 -16.61 7.41
CA GLN A 191 9.16 -16.67 8.79
C GLN A 191 8.90 -15.38 9.57
N GLN A 192 9.00 -14.22 8.91
CA GLN A 192 8.73 -12.94 9.56
C GLN A 192 7.23 -12.71 9.77
N ALA A 193 6.38 -13.20 8.85
CA ALA A 193 4.93 -13.20 9.01
C ALA A 193 4.51 -14.07 10.20
N VAL A 194 5.03 -15.31 10.29
CA VAL A 194 4.79 -16.24 11.41
C VAL A 194 5.23 -15.64 12.73
N ARG A 195 6.48 -15.19 12.85
CA ARG A 195 6.99 -14.58 14.10
C ARG A 195 6.18 -13.36 14.55
N THR A 196 5.62 -12.62 13.60
CA THR A 196 4.78 -11.45 13.92
C THR A 196 3.42 -11.92 14.44
N ALA A 197 2.82 -12.92 13.79
CA ALA A 197 1.56 -13.52 14.21
C ALA A 197 1.63 -14.18 15.60
N GLU A 198 2.66 -15.00 15.85
CA GLU A 198 2.87 -15.69 17.14
C GLU A 198 3.01 -14.72 18.33
N ARG A 199 3.47 -13.49 18.06
CA ARG A 199 3.59 -12.42 19.06
C ARG A 199 2.32 -11.59 19.22
N GLY A 200 1.22 -11.96 18.57
CA GLY A 200 -0.02 -11.18 18.53
C GLY A 200 0.11 -9.87 17.73
N GLY A 201 1.15 -9.73 16.91
CA GLY A 201 1.42 -8.53 16.13
C GLY A 201 0.61 -8.45 14.84
N LEU A 202 0.46 -7.23 14.31
CA LEU A 202 -0.15 -7.01 13.01
C LEU A 202 0.80 -7.44 11.88
N VAL A 203 0.48 -8.52 11.19
CA VAL A 203 1.19 -8.93 9.96
C VAL A 203 0.72 -8.04 8.79
N ARG A 204 1.64 -7.42 8.06
CA ARG A 204 1.37 -6.62 6.85
C ARG A 204 2.18 -7.16 5.67
N LEU A 205 1.52 -7.74 4.68
CA LEU A 205 2.15 -8.19 3.43
C LEU A 205 1.80 -7.21 2.31
N ALA A 206 2.80 -6.81 1.51
CA ALA A 206 2.55 -5.98 0.33
C ALA A 206 3.25 -6.52 -0.91
N LEU A 207 2.48 -6.64 -1.98
CA LEU A 207 2.90 -7.07 -3.30
C LEU A 207 2.70 -5.94 -4.30
N ARG A 208 3.45 -5.98 -5.40
CA ARG A 208 3.18 -5.16 -6.59
C ARG A 208 2.70 -6.05 -7.72
N ALA A 209 2.01 -5.47 -8.70
CA ALA A 209 1.59 -6.17 -9.91
C ALA A 209 2.73 -6.97 -10.55
N LYS A 210 3.92 -6.37 -10.68
CA LYS A 210 5.12 -7.06 -11.19
C LYS A 210 5.65 -8.22 -10.33
N ASP A 211 5.30 -8.27 -9.04
CA ASP A 211 5.64 -9.41 -8.19
C ASP A 211 4.75 -10.61 -8.55
N LEU A 212 3.48 -10.38 -8.95
CA LEU A 212 2.57 -11.41 -9.46
C LEU A 212 2.99 -11.98 -10.82
N ARG A 213 3.92 -11.31 -11.51
CA ARG A 213 4.53 -11.85 -12.74
C ARG A 213 5.43 -13.07 -12.49
N ARG A 214 5.79 -13.31 -11.23
CA ARG A 214 6.72 -14.36 -10.79
C ARG A 214 5.97 -15.37 -9.94
N GLU A 215 5.73 -16.56 -10.48
CA GLU A 215 5.00 -17.64 -9.81
C GLU A 215 5.55 -17.93 -8.41
N HIS A 216 6.87 -18.10 -8.26
CA HIS A 216 7.50 -18.34 -6.96
C HIS A 216 7.27 -17.23 -5.91
N ARG A 217 6.97 -15.98 -6.32
CA ARG A 217 6.63 -14.90 -5.37
C ARG A 217 5.17 -14.99 -4.95
N VAL A 218 4.29 -15.37 -5.88
CA VAL A 218 2.88 -15.66 -5.58
C VAL A 218 2.81 -16.82 -4.59
N GLU A 219 3.47 -17.94 -4.88
CA GLU A 219 3.58 -19.09 -3.97
C GLU A 219 4.10 -18.69 -2.60
N ALA A 220 5.21 -17.94 -2.54
CA ALA A 220 5.79 -17.51 -1.27
C ALA A 220 4.86 -16.57 -0.47
N ALA A 221 4.10 -15.71 -1.14
CA ALA A 221 3.15 -14.83 -0.49
C ALA A 221 1.96 -15.62 0.07
N LEU A 222 1.42 -16.56 -0.70
CA LEU A 222 0.33 -17.43 -0.25
C LEU A 222 0.77 -18.35 0.89
N ALA A 223 1.98 -18.92 0.81
CA ALA A 223 2.57 -19.69 1.91
C ALA A 223 2.71 -18.85 3.19
N ALA A 224 3.15 -17.59 3.06
CA ALA A 224 3.23 -16.67 4.19
C ALA A 224 1.85 -16.32 4.78
N VAL A 225 0.83 -16.17 3.94
CA VAL A 225 -0.56 -15.98 4.39
C VAL A 225 -1.03 -17.21 5.15
N ASP A 226 -0.85 -18.41 4.60
CA ASP A 226 -1.29 -19.67 5.21
C ASP A 226 -0.57 -19.92 6.54
N ALA A 227 0.74 -19.70 6.59
CA ALA A 227 1.54 -19.86 7.81
C ALA A 227 1.16 -18.83 8.89
N ALA A 228 0.94 -17.57 8.52
CA ALA A 228 0.48 -16.55 9.47
C ALA A 228 -0.92 -16.88 10.02
N ARG A 229 -1.83 -17.40 9.19
CA ARG A 229 -3.15 -17.87 9.65
C ARG A 229 -3.04 -19.06 10.60
N GLY A 230 -2.17 -20.04 10.27
CA GLY A 230 -1.86 -21.16 11.16
C GLY A 230 -1.31 -20.72 12.51
N ALA A 231 -0.59 -19.59 12.55
CA ALA A 231 -0.12 -18.93 13.76
C ALA A 231 -1.15 -17.99 14.42
N GLY A 232 -2.42 -18.05 14.02
CA GLY A 232 -3.53 -17.31 14.65
C GLY A 232 -3.85 -15.94 14.04
N ALA A 233 -3.19 -15.54 12.95
CA ALA A 233 -3.50 -14.26 12.31
C ALA A 233 -4.84 -14.31 11.54
N VAL A 234 -5.74 -13.36 11.82
CA VAL A 234 -7.01 -13.22 11.11
C VAL A 234 -6.90 -12.18 9.99
N GLY A 235 -7.51 -12.43 8.83
CA GLY A 235 -7.57 -11.46 7.73
C GLY A 235 -8.37 -10.21 8.11
N ALA A 236 -7.87 -9.02 7.76
CA ALA A 236 -8.52 -7.75 8.02
C ALA A 236 -8.14 -6.71 6.95
N VAL A 237 -8.84 -5.58 6.96
CA VAL A 237 -8.58 -4.41 6.12
C VAL A 237 -8.05 -3.24 6.94
N HIS A 238 -7.43 -2.25 6.30
CA HIS A 238 -6.82 -1.13 7.02
C HIS A 238 -7.88 -0.28 7.74
N ARG A 239 -9.01 -0.01 7.08
CA ARG A 239 -10.12 0.76 7.65
C ARG A 239 -10.73 0.17 8.94
N THR A 240 -10.54 -1.13 9.20
CA THR A 240 -11.03 -1.79 10.42
C THR A 240 -10.05 -1.72 11.59
N LEU A 241 -8.81 -1.26 11.39
CA LEU A 241 -7.80 -1.22 12.46
C LEU A 241 -8.09 -0.14 13.51
N PHE A 242 -8.75 0.92 13.09
CA PHE A 242 -9.19 2.02 13.94
C PHE A 242 -10.69 2.18 13.71
N PRO A 243 -11.53 1.47 14.47
CA PRO A 243 -12.95 1.76 14.45
C PRO A 243 -13.14 3.26 14.71
N ALA A 244 -13.93 3.94 13.89
CA ALA A 244 -14.28 5.32 14.16
C ALA A 244 -14.78 5.40 15.61
N ALA A 245 -14.28 6.37 16.38
CA ALA A 245 -14.90 6.68 17.66
C ALA A 245 -16.39 6.90 17.37
N ALA A 246 -17.27 6.20 18.10
CA ALA A 246 -18.70 6.43 17.98
C ALA A 246 -18.93 7.95 18.11
N PRO A 247 -19.78 8.56 17.26
CA PRO A 247 -20.07 9.98 17.41
C PRO A 247 -20.57 10.18 18.84
N ALA A 248 -19.94 11.11 19.57
CA ALA A 248 -20.43 11.54 20.87
C ALA A 248 -21.88 12.03 20.67
N ALA A 249 -22.78 11.46 21.47
CA ALA A 249 -24.21 11.80 21.47
C ALA A 249 -24.46 13.27 21.86
#